data_AF-A0AAE2D5K6-F1
#
_entry.id   AF-A0AAE2D5K6-F1
#
_cell.length_a   1.000
_cell.length_b   1.000
_cell.length_c   1.000
_cell.angle_alpha   90.00
_cell.angle_beta   90.00
_cell.angle_gamma   90.00
#
_symmetry.space_group_name_H-M   'P 1'
#
loop_
_entity.id
_entity.type
_entity.pdbx_description
1 polymer ?
#
loop_
_entity_poly.entity_id
_entity_poly.type
_entity_poly.pdbx_seq_one_letter_code
_entity_poly.pdbx_strand_id
1 'polypeptide(L)'
;MQRDAIYTQTTVKRSLGRQHLKIILSFEDSLKNQAVYSKIKKTAEGAARYWEKALYVNVDRQDNLLAQRRCLEYDEQKKDYVNTVNCGIERCMEGHLCGVAKIPDKYLSACYAGNKVIIPEGSGLAQNELLIIVSNYIQNNERDTFVWGTFCERDPKTGREVNFHLLPFIGVVNFCVPEKRIFEINDQNLLGLMKHEIGHVLGFHPTVFQTLPDLHPNFRLSNNKIFTCFNLRGEDIQPFCNNFDEMKCLNYERAYGYCSMYKYGTELPLENQYIDSTSDIPFNETQYYGGASLDDYCPIIQKYQIDENRTSSCALNISLKPDLTTNMLLEDVGRNSICIEHSPMKYVTQSYSTTDRRTASCHKFKCSQGALQIIFNEKEYKCPVKGGIIEIEVKLETTTVYTNITCPRCQTICKLVGPERVLKMPLSILS
;
A
#
# COMPACT_ATOMS: atom_id res chain seq x y z
N MET A 1 17.68 -1.61 63.31
CA MET A 1 17.88 -2.74 62.38
C MET A 1 16.90 -2.58 61.22
N GLN A 2 17.47 -2.50 60.03
CA GLN A 2 16.89 -1.98 58.78
C GLN A 2 15.74 -2.85 58.26
N ARG A 3 14.63 -2.22 57.87
CA ARG A 3 13.63 -2.79 56.97
C ARG A 3 13.97 -2.30 55.57
N ASP A 4 14.51 -3.16 54.73
CA ASP A 4 14.75 -2.83 53.33
C ASP A 4 13.47 -3.03 52.52
N ALA A 5 13.11 -1.94 51.84
CA ALA A 5 12.01 -1.84 50.90
C ALA A 5 12.34 -2.63 49.62
N ILE A 6 11.42 -3.47 49.16
CA ILE A 6 11.49 -4.10 47.84
C ILE A 6 10.38 -3.51 46.96
N TYR A 7 10.82 -2.59 46.11
CA TYR A 7 10.34 -2.25 44.77
C TYR A 7 8.84 -2.44 44.47
N THR A 8 8.15 -1.30 44.47
CA THR A 8 6.92 -1.06 43.70
C THR A 8 7.09 -1.51 42.24
N GLN A 9 6.34 -2.54 41.83
CA GLN A 9 6.04 -2.76 40.42
C GLN A 9 5.27 -1.53 39.92
N THR A 10 5.86 -0.81 38.97
CA THR A 10 5.24 0.27 38.22
C THR A 10 3.98 -0.25 37.53
N THR A 11 2.82 -0.11 38.18
CA THR A 11 1.52 -0.36 37.56
C THR A 11 1.27 0.76 36.57
N VAL A 12 1.69 0.57 35.31
CA VAL A 12 1.27 1.45 34.23
C VAL A 12 -0.24 1.30 34.10
N LYS A 13 -1.00 2.30 34.55
CA LYS A 13 -2.46 2.37 34.32
C LYS A 13 -2.70 2.40 32.80
N ARG A 14 -2.98 1.24 32.21
CA ARG A 14 -3.40 1.14 30.81
C ARG A 14 -4.82 1.66 30.70
N SER A 15 -5.01 2.74 29.94
CA SER A 15 -6.31 3.39 29.77
C SER A 15 -7.23 2.54 28.89
N LEU A 16 -8.43 2.22 29.36
CA LEU A 16 -9.48 1.67 28.50
C LEU A 16 -9.88 2.70 27.43
N GLY A 17 -10.34 2.21 26.27
CA GLY A 17 -10.81 3.04 25.16
C GLY A 17 -9.88 3.03 23.95
N ARG A 18 -10.01 4.06 23.11
CA ARG A 18 -9.33 4.15 21.81
C ARG A 18 -7.84 4.45 21.99
N GLN A 19 -6.99 3.51 21.58
CA GLN A 19 -5.53 3.64 21.62
C GLN A 19 -4.94 3.50 20.21
N HIS A 20 -3.75 4.04 19.99
CA HIS A 20 -3.03 3.77 18.76
C HIS A 20 -2.58 2.32 18.70
N LEU A 21 -2.67 1.72 17.51
CA LEU A 21 -2.01 0.46 17.21
C LEU A 21 -0.50 0.63 17.43
N LYS A 22 0.12 -0.36 18.06
CA LYS A 22 1.57 -0.46 18.22
C LYS A 22 2.06 -1.78 17.64
N ILE A 23 2.97 -1.71 16.68
CA ILE A 23 3.51 -2.88 15.99
C ILE A 23 4.88 -3.21 16.59
N ILE A 24 5.00 -4.42 17.10
CA ILE A 24 6.26 -4.98 17.61
C ILE A 24 6.86 -5.85 16.51
N LEU A 25 8.00 -5.42 15.97
CA LEU A 25 8.75 -6.20 14.99
C LEU A 25 9.73 -7.14 15.69
N SER A 26 9.65 -8.43 15.37
CA SER A 26 10.60 -9.45 15.80
C SER A 26 11.27 -10.05 14.57
N PHE A 27 12.58 -10.03 14.50
CA PHE A 27 13.33 -10.59 13.37
C PHE A 27 13.90 -11.95 13.76
N GLU A 28 13.73 -12.96 12.89
CA GLU A 28 14.36 -14.27 13.05
C GLU A 28 15.89 -14.14 13.07
N ASP A 29 16.56 -14.95 13.87
CA ASP A 29 18.02 -14.88 14.01
C ASP A 29 18.75 -15.24 12.71
N SER A 30 18.18 -16.15 11.92
CA SER A 30 18.66 -16.48 10.58
C SER A 30 18.66 -15.27 9.65
N LEU A 31 17.66 -14.38 9.75
CA LEU A 31 17.59 -13.16 8.96
C LEU A 31 18.59 -12.11 9.46
N LYS A 32 18.79 -11.97 10.78
CA LYS A 32 19.74 -10.99 11.34
C LYS A 32 21.17 -11.18 10.85
N ASN A 33 21.53 -12.42 10.49
CA ASN A 33 22.85 -12.78 10.00
C ASN A 33 23.02 -12.58 8.47
N GLN A 34 21.95 -12.23 7.75
CA GLN A 34 21.98 -12.00 6.31
C GLN A 34 22.38 -10.56 5.97
N ALA A 35 23.04 -10.36 4.82
CA ALA A 35 23.48 -9.03 4.39
C ALA A 35 22.29 -8.08 4.14
N VAL A 36 21.16 -8.63 3.68
CA VAL A 36 19.92 -7.89 3.40
C VAL A 36 19.19 -7.38 4.65
N TYR A 37 19.57 -7.83 5.85
CA TYR A 37 18.88 -7.52 7.11
C TYR A 37 18.65 -6.02 7.33
N SER A 38 19.67 -5.20 7.10
CA SER A 38 19.59 -3.75 7.32
C SER A 38 18.50 -3.08 6.46
N LYS A 39 18.40 -3.51 5.19
CA LYS A 39 17.40 -3.02 4.23
C LYS A 39 15.99 -3.47 4.62
N ILE A 40 15.82 -4.74 4.98
CA ILE A 40 14.52 -5.29 5.43
C ILE A 40 14.08 -4.61 6.73
N LYS A 41 14.97 -4.48 7.72
CA LYS A 41 14.67 -3.84 9.01
C LYS A 41 14.18 -2.41 8.82
N LYS A 42 14.93 -1.58 8.09
CA LYS A 42 14.56 -0.19 7.79
C LYS A 42 13.18 -0.12 7.12
N THR A 43 12.90 -1.06 6.21
CA THR A 43 11.64 -1.11 5.46
C THR A 43 10.47 -1.53 6.34
N ALA A 44 10.63 -2.59 7.14
CA ALA A 44 9.64 -3.07 8.10
C ALA A 44 9.27 -1.99 9.11
N GLU A 45 10.25 -1.29 9.67
CA GLU A 45 10.03 -0.16 10.58
C GLU A 45 9.29 1.00 9.90
N GLY A 46 9.60 1.28 8.63
CA GLY A 46 8.90 2.29 7.83
C GLY A 46 7.43 1.95 7.58
N ALA A 47 7.15 0.68 7.27
CA ALA A 47 5.80 0.19 7.04
C ALA A 47 4.99 0.10 8.35
N ALA A 48 5.62 -0.34 9.44
CA ALA A 48 4.99 -0.36 10.76
C ALA A 48 4.52 1.03 11.18
N ARG A 49 5.40 2.05 11.11
CA ARG A 49 5.05 3.44 11.44
C ARG A 49 3.87 3.98 10.61
N TYR A 50 3.76 3.57 9.35
CA TYR A 50 2.64 3.96 8.50
C TYR A 50 1.30 3.46 9.07
N TRP A 51 1.24 2.18 9.45
CA TRP A 51 0.03 1.56 10.01
C TRP A 51 -0.28 2.04 11.43
N GLU A 52 0.73 2.23 12.29
CA GLU A 52 0.56 2.80 13.65
C GLU A 52 -0.02 4.23 13.61
N LYS A 53 0.35 5.04 12.61
CA LYS A 53 -0.23 6.38 12.40
C LYS A 53 -1.67 6.31 11.88
N ALA A 54 -1.99 5.29 11.09
CA ALA A 54 -3.29 5.16 10.41
C ALA A 54 -4.38 4.54 11.30
N LEU A 55 -4.01 3.61 12.19
CA LEU A 55 -4.97 2.74 12.87
C LEU A 55 -5.03 2.98 14.39
N TYR A 56 -6.23 2.79 14.91
CA TYR A 56 -6.54 2.80 16.33
C TYR A 56 -7.24 1.51 16.70
N VAL A 57 -6.95 0.99 17.88
CA VAL A 57 -7.58 -0.18 18.47
C VAL A 57 -8.46 0.26 19.64
N ASN A 58 -9.68 -0.25 19.70
CA ASN A 58 -10.54 -0.06 20.86
C ASN A 58 -10.19 -1.12 21.90
N VAL A 59 -9.61 -0.67 23.02
CA VAL A 59 -9.19 -1.54 24.11
C VAL A 59 -10.29 -1.59 25.16
N ASP A 60 -10.96 -2.73 25.26
CA ASP A 60 -12.08 -2.98 26.17
C ASP A 60 -11.67 -3.72 27.45
N ARG A 61 -10.45 -4.28 27.50
CA ARG A 61 -9.91 -4.99 28.65
C ARG A 61 -8.43 -4.67 28.88
N GLN A 62 -7.92 -5.05 30.05
CA GLN A 62 -6.53 -4.81 30.44
C GLN A 62 -5.67 -6.08 30.41
N ASP A 63 -6.25 -7.26 30.22
CA ASP A 63 -5.50 -8.52 30.15
C ASP A 63 -4.68 -8.61 28.86
N ASN A 64 -3.50 -9.22 28.99
CA ASN A 64 -2.61 -9.43 27.86
C ASN A 64 -3.12 -10.56 26.98
N LEU A 65 -2.87 -10.42 25.69
CA LEU A 65 -3.08 -11.43 24.68
C LEU A 65 -1.91 -12.41 24.70
N LEU A 66 -2.21 -13.70 24.69
CA LEU A 66 -1.25 -14.78 24.73
C LEU A 66 -1.59 -15.79 23.64
N ALA A 67 -0.60 -16.20 22.86
CA ALA A 67 -0.76 -17.30 21.92
C ALA A 67 -0.77 -18.63 22.69
N GLN A 68 -1.73 -19.48 22.38
CA GLN A 68 -1.92 -20.72 23.11
C GLN A 68 -0.85 -21.75 22.75
N ARG A 69 -0.10 -22.26 23.74
CA ARG A 69 0.84 -23.39 23.53
C ARG A 69 0.08 -24.65 23.12
N ARG A 70 0.67 -25.46 22.25
CA ARG A 70 0.11 -26.75 21.81
C ARG A 70 0.74 -27.92 22.54
N CYS A 71 -0.01 -29.00 22.66
CA CYS A 71 0.50 -30.30 23.11
C CYS A 71 1.06 -31.09 21.93
N LEU A 72 1.91 -32.08 22.20
CA LEU A 72 2.23 -33.11 21.21
C LEU A 72 0.96 -33.92 20.88
N GLU A 73 0.75 -34.26 19.60
CA GLU A 73 -0.50 -34.67 18.91
C GLU A 73 -1.42 -35.74 19.56
N TYR A 74 -1.08 -36.36 20.70
CA TYR A 74 -1.80 -37.51 21.26
C TYR A 74 -2.40 -37.33 22.68
N ASP A 75 -2.42 -36.11 23.24
CA ASP A 75 -2.81 -35.92 24.66
C ASP A 75 -3.68 -34.69 24.96
N GLU A 76 -4.48 -34.22 24.00
CA GLU A 76 -5.39 -33.09 24.22
C GLU A 76 -6.60 -33.49 25.08
N GLN A 77 -6.50 -33.35 26.40
CA GLN A 77 -7.69 -33.22 27.26
C GLN A 77 -8.02 -31.73 27.45
N LYS A 78 -8.99 -31.22 26.68
CA LYS A 78 -9.55 -29.88 26.92
C LYS A 78 -10.34 -29.90 28.23
N LYS A 79 -10.00 -29.03 29.19
CA LYS A 79 -10.89 -28.70 30.30
C LYS A 79 -11.63 -27.40 29.99
N ASP A 80 -12.95 -27.47 30.11
CA ASP A 80 -13.84 -26.31 30.13
C ASP A 80 -13.55 -25.42 31.34
N TYR A 81 -13.34 -24.14 31.08
CA TYR A 81 -13.67 -22.92 31.86
C TYR A 81 -12.59 -21.83 31.92
N VAL A 82 -11.35 -22.09 31.49
CA VAL A 82 -10.35 -21.05 31.21
C VAL A 82 -9.47 -21.58 30.07
N ASN A 83 -9.17 -20.78 29.04
CA ASN A 83 -8.35 -21.12 27.87
C ASN A 83 -6.91 -21.54 28.23
N THR A 84 -6.74 -22.64 28.96
CA THR A 84 -5.47 -23.09 29.51
C THR A 84 -5.23 -24.52 29.07
N VAL A 85 -4.14 -24.74 28.34
CA VAL A 85 -3.81 -26.07 27.80
C VAL A 85 -3.14 -26.93 28.87
N ASN A 86 -3.69 -28.12 29.08
CA ASN A 86 -3.14 -29.14 29.95
C ASN A 86 -2.73 -30.35 29.12
N CYS A 87 -1.44 -30.59 28.97
CA CYS A 87 -0.85 -31.57 28.07
C CYS A 87 -0.53 -32.92 28.73
N GLY A 88 -1.36 -33.37 29.68
CA GLY A 88 -1.17 -34.68 30.31
C GLY A 88 0.23 -34.84 30.95
N ILE A 89 0.84 -36.02 30.82
CA ILE A 89 2.15 -36.33 31.43
C ILE A 89 3.28 -35.75 30.55
N GLU A 90 3.71 -34.52 30.84
CA GLU A 90 4.94 -33.87 30.34
C GLU A 90 5.11 -33.79 28.79
N ARG A 91 4.08 -33.36 28.06
CA ARG A 91 4.09 -33.29 26.57
C ARG A 91 3.77 -31.91 25.99
N CYS A 92 4.32 -30.85 26.59
CA CYS A 92 4.23 -29.49 26.04
C CYS A 92 5.17 -29.31 24.84
N MET A 93 4.69 -28.74 23.74
CA MET A 93 5.61 -28.32 22.67
C MET A 93 6.48 -27.15 23.14
N GLU A 94 7.79 -27.26 22.95
CA GLU A 94 8.75 -26.20 23.29
C GLU A 94 8.65 -24.96 22.39
N GLY A 95 8.01 -25.09 21.22
CA GLY A 95 7.85 -23.99 20.27
C GLY A 95 6.46 -23.99 19.65
N HIS A 96 6.03 -22.78 19.29
CA HIS A 96 4.81 -22.57 18.51
C HIS A 96 5.18 -21.75 17.27
N LEU A 97 4.72 -22.20 16.10
CA LEU A 97 5.07 -21.60 14.82
C LEU A 97 3.93 -20.73 14.30
N CYS A 98 4.31 -19.58 13.75
CA CYS A 98 3.47 -18.69 12.95
C CYS A 98 3.92 -18.80 11.50
N GLY A 99 3.30 -19.69 10.72
CA GLY A 99 3.80 -20.06 9.41
C GLY A 99 5.19 -20.71 9.52
N VAL A 100 6.22 -20.04 8.97
CA VAL A 100 7.62 -20.51 9.00
C VAL A 100 8.42 -20.03 10.21
N ALA A 101 7.89 -19.08 10.99
CA ALA A 101 8.64 -18.38 12.03
C ALA A 101 8.24 -18.83 13.44
N LYS A 102 9.19 -18.83 14.39
CA LYS A 102 8.92 -19.23 15.77
C LYS A 102 8.38 -18.04 16.57
N ILE A 103 7.24 -18.21 17.21
CA ILE A 103 6.71 -17.21 18.14
C ILE A 103 7.60 -17.17 19.39
N PRO A 104 8.14 -16.00 19.79
CA PRO A 104 8.95 -15.89 21.00
C PRO A 104 8.18 -16.31 22.25
N ASP A 105 8.83 -17.10 23.12
CA ASP A 105 8.20 -17.72 24.30
C ASP A 105 7.51 -16.73 25.24
N LYS A 106 7.99 -15.48 25.30
CA LYS A 106 7.39 -14.41 26.10
C LYS A 106 5.97 -14.02 25.66
N TYR A 107 5.50 -14.46 24.49
CA TYR A 107 4.15 -14.21 24.00
C TYR A 107 3.25 -15.45 24.08
N LEU A 108 3.77 -16.57 24.59
CA LEU A 108 3.06 -17.83 24.69
C LEU A 108 2.42 -17.99 26.06
N SER A 109 1.26 -18.65 26.11
CA SER A 109 0.57 -19.03 27.34
C SER A 109 1.41 -20.02 28.16
N ALA A 110 1.06 -20.18 29.43
CA ALA A 110 1.60 -21.29 30.22
C ALA A 110 1.17 -22.65 29.63
N CYS A 111 1.94 -23.70 29.95
CA CYS A 111 1.60 -25.08 29.68
C CYS A 111 1.65 -25.93 30.96
N TYR A 112 0.63 -26.76 31.15
CA TYR A 112 0.42 -27.53 32.36
C TYR A 112 0.54 -29.04 32.10
N ALA A 113 1.01 -29.77 33.10
CA ALA A 113 0.92 -31.22 33.20
C ALA A 113 0.18 -31.56 34.49
N GLY A 114 -1.10 -31.91 34.40
CA GLY A 114 -1.99 -31.98 35.56
C GLY A 114 -2.15 -30.60 36.20
N ASN A 115 -1.83 -30.44 37.48
CA ASN A 115 -1.88 -29.15 38.19
C ASN A 115 -0.51 -28.44 38.24
N LYS A 116 0.53 -29.01 37.62
CA LYS A 116 1.89 -28.47 37.65
C LYS A 116 2.14 -27.64 36.39
N VAL A 117 2.64 -26.42 36.57
CA VAL A 117 3.15 -25.59 35.47
C VAL A 117 4.49 -26.18 35.02
N ILE A 118 4.56 -26.62 33.76
CA ILE A 118 5.80 -27.12 33.14
C ILE A 118 6.52 -25.99 32.42
N ILE A 119 5.78 -25.18 31.67
CA ILE A 119 6.30 -23.98 31.01
C ILE A 119 5.53 -22.78 31.56
N PRO A 120 6.21 -21.78 32.16
CA PRO A 120 5.56 -20.61 32.71
C PRO A 120 4.94 -19.73 31.62
N GLU A 121 3.97 -18.91 32.03
CA GLU A 121 3.32 -17.94 31.15
C GLU A 121 4.29 -16.82 30.77
N GLY A 122 4.24 -16.41 29.49
CA GLY A 122 4.96 -15.25 29.02
C GLY A 122 4.32 -13.92 29.46
N SER A 123 4.97 -12.80 29.13
CA SER A 123 4.40 -11.47 29.35
C SER A 123 3.15 -11.19 28.49
N GLY A 124 3.01 -11.85 27.35
CA GLY A 124 1.96 -11.57 26.38
C GLY A 124 2.10 -10.21 25.71
N LEU A 125 1.05 -9.81 24.98
CA LEU A 125 0.92 -8.54 24.26
C LEU A 125 -0.21 -7.70 24.87
N ALA A 126 -0.06 -6.38 24.92
CA ALA A 126 -1.21 -5.53 25.21
C ALA A 126 -2.24 -5.60 24.06
N GLN A 127 -3.48 -5.20 24.32
CA GLN A 127 -4.56 -5.32 23.32
C GLN A 127 -4.40 -4.41 22.10
N ASN A 128 -3.66 -3.31 22.24
CA ASN A 128 -3.30 -2.44 21.13
C ASN A 128 -1.95 -2.82 20.49
N GLU A 129 -1.32 -3.93 20.91
CA GLU A 129 -0.06 -4.39 20.37
C GLU A 129 -0.25 -5.55 19.38
N LEU A 130 0.43 -5.46 18.24
CA LEU A 130 0.51 -6.49 17.21
C LEU A 130 1.96 -6.94 17.05
N LEU A 131 2.22 -8.23 17.22
CA LEU A 131 3.53 -8.80 16.92
C LEU A 131 3.59 -9.23 15.45
N ILE A 132 4.64 -8.77 14.77
CA ILE A 132 4.96 -9.23 13.42
C ILE A 132 6.36 -9.84 13.43
N ILE A 133 6.43 -11.12 13.09
CA ILE A 133 7.68 -11.84 12.96
C ILE A 133 8.15 -11.73 11.52
N VAL A 134 9.37 -11.23 11.29
CA VAL A 134 9.93 -11.01 9.97
C VAL A 134 11.02 -12.04 9.70
N SER A 135 10.88 -12.77 8.60
CA SER A 135 11.80 -13.82 8.16
C SER A 135 12.17 -13.68 6.68
N ASN A 136 13.26 -14.34 6.29
CA ASN A 136 13.62 -14.53 4.89
C ASN A 136 13.98 -16.00 4.70
N TYR A 137 12.97 -16.80 4.35
CA TYR A 137 13.08 -18.24 4.17
C TYR A 137 12.46 -18.63 2.82
N ILE A 138 13.30 -19.20 1.94
CA ILE A 138 12.90 -19.60 0.60
C ILE A 138 12.32 -21.01 0.66
N GLN A 139 11.01 -21.15 0.47
CA GLN A 139 10.38 -22.45 0.27
C GLN A 139 10.51 -22.88 -1.20
N ASN A 140 10.95 -24.13 -1.44
CA ASN A 140 11.21 -24.67 -2.78
C ASN A 140 9.98 -24.69 -3.73
N ASN A 141 8.76 -24.41 -3.23
CA ASN A 141 7.51 -24.52 -3.98
C ASN A 141 6.88 -23.19 -4.40
N GLU A 142 7.40 -22.03 -3.95
CA GLU A 142 6.85 -20.71 -4.26
C GLU A 142 7.68 -20.00 -5.34
N ARG A 143 7.46 -20.34 -6.62
CA ARG A 143 8.34 -19.84 -7.71
C ARG A 143 8.17 -18.36 -8.05
N ASP A 144 7.07 -17.72 -7.68
CA ASP A 144 6.77 -16.33 -8.07
C ASP A 144 6.37 -15.39 -6.93
N THR A 145 6.34 -15.85 -5.68
CA THR A 145 6.01 -15.00 -4.53
C THR A 145 7.26 -14.27 -4.04
N PHE A 146 7.26 -12.94 -4.07
CA PHE A 146 8.41 -12.16 -3.58
C PHE A 146 8.47 -12.12 -2.05
N VAL A 147 7.32 -11.79 -1.46
CA VAL A 147 7.08 -11.69 -0.02
C VAL A 147 5.63 -12.07 0.21
N TRP A 148 5.33 -12.66 1.36
CA TRP A 148 3.96 -12.90 1.80
C TRP A 148 3.81 -12.58 3.29
N GLY A 149 2.60 -12.22 3.69
CA GLY A 149 2.24 -11.93 5.06
C GLY A 149 0.93 -12.60 5.44
N THR A 150 0.86 -13.14 6.66
CA THR A 150 -0.39 -13.68 7.21
C THR A 150 -0.41 -13.60 8.73
N PHE A 151 -1.60 -13.59 9.31
CA PHE A 151 -1.78 -13.72 10.75
C PHE A 151 -1.93 -15.19 11.15
N CYS A 152 -1.51 -15.51 12.36
CA CYS A 152 -1.64 -16.87 12.92
C CYS A 152 -2.42 -16.89 14.23
N GLU A 153 -2.36 -15.82 15.02
CA GLU A 153 -3.07 -15.73 16.30
C GLU A 153 -4.08 -14.59 16.28
N ARG A 154 -5.21 -14.88 16.90
CA ARG A 154 -6.41 -14.05 16.93
C ARG A 154 -6.94 -14.01 18.35
N ASP A 155 -7.38 -12.84 18.79
CA ASP A 155 -7.84 -12.67 20.16
C ASP A 155 -8.96 -13.68 20.51
N PRO A 156 -8.74 -14.63 21.44
CA PRO A 156 -9.70 -15.69 21.70
C PRO A 156 -10.96 -15.23 22.45
N LYS A 157 -11.00 -13.99 22.96
CA LYS A 157 -12.06 -13.49 23.86
C LYS A 157 -12.91 -12.35 23.30
N THR A 158 -12.66 -11.87 22.08
CA THR A 158 -13.60 -10.94 21.41
C THR A 158 -14.90 -11.62 20.96
N GLY A 159 -15.12 -12.88 21.34
CA GLY A 159 -16.41 -13.58 21.25
C GLY A 159 -17.16 -13.59 22.57
N ARG A 160 -17.82 -12.49 22.94
CA ARG A 160 -19.08 -12.56 23.69
C ARG A 160 -20.18 -12.11 22.74
N GLU A 161 -20.92 -13.11 22.26
CA GLU A 161 -22.02 -13.03 21.32
C GLU A 161 -21.62 -12.49 19.93
N VAL A 162 -21.80 -13.37 18.94
CA VAL A 162 -21.56 -13.17 17.49
C VAL A 162 -20.09 -13.26 17.02
N ASN A 163 -19.83 -14.28 16.19
CA ASN A 163 -18.56 -14.81 15.69
C ASN A 163 -17.64 -13.87 14.84
N PHE A 164 -17.65 -12.54 15.00
CA PHE A 164 -17.20 -11.67 13.90
C PHE A 164 -16.07 -10.65 14.17
N HIS A 165 -15.44 -10.62 15.35
CA HIS A 165 -14.42 -9.60 15.66
C HIS A 165 -13.13 -10.13 16.28
N LEU A 166 -12.57 -11.22 15.76
CA LEU A 166 -11.26 -11.70 16.22
C LEU A 166 -10.14 -10.85 15.59
N LEU A 167 -9.65 -9.84 16.31
CA LEU A 167 -8.51 -9.03 15.89
C LEU A 167 -7.23 -9.89 15.84
N PRO A 168 -6.53 -9.94 14.70
CA PRO A 168 -5.20 -10.53 14.64
C PRO A 168 -4.23 -9.81 15.58
N PHE A 169 -3.45 -10.56 16.35
CA PHE A 169 -2.47 -9.98 17.27
C PHE A 169 -1.06 -10.57 17.15
N ILE A 170 -0.90 -11.67 16.41
CA ILE A 170 0.41 -12.18 15.96
C ILE A 170 0.32 -12.60 14.49
N GLY A 171 1.30 -12.19 13.70
CA GLY A 171 1.50 -12.65 12.34
C GLY A 171 2.96 -12.71 11.92
N VAL A 172 3.16 -13.10 10.68
CA VAL A 172 4.47 -13.28 10.04
C VAL A 172 4.49 -12.57 8.70
N VAL A 173 5.65 -12.00 8.35
CA VAL A 173 5.98 -11.55 7.00
C VAL A 173 7.27 -12.24 6.58
N ASN A 174 7.20 -13.03 5.51
CA ASN A 174 8.33 -13.82 5.03
C ASN A 174 8.72 -13.40 3.60
N PHE A 175 10.00 -13.12 3.41
CA PHE A 175 10.58 -12.98 2.07
C PHE A 175 10.93 -14.36 1.52
N CYS A 176 10.61 -14.60 0.24
CA CYS A 176 10.75 -15.90 -0.43
C CYS A 176 11.77 -15.88 -1.58
N VAL A 177 12.64 -14.87 -1.62
CA VAL A 177 13.59 -14.67 -2.72
C VAL A 177 15.04 -14.55 -2.22
N PRO A 178 16.03 -14.87 -3.07
CA PRO A 178 17.43 -14.67 -2.73
C PRO A 178 17.75 -13.21 -2.41
N GLU A 179 18.71 -12.97 -1.51
CA GLU A 179 19.10 -11.62 -1.05
C GLU A 179 19.39 -10.66 -2.22
N LYS A 180 20.04 -11.15 -3.28
CA LYS A 180 20.35 -10.36 -4.48
C LYS A 180 19.10 -9.70 -5.08
N ARG A 181 17.99 -10.44 -5.17
CA ARG A 181 16.73 -9.91 -5.75
C ARG A 181 16.11 -8.85 -4.85
N ILE A 182 16.27 -8.95 -3.53
CA ILE A 182 15.82 -7.92 -2.57
C ILE A 182 16.68 -6.65 -2.66
N PHE A 183 17.98 -6.79 -2.92
CA PHE A 183 18.85 -5.65 -3.14
C PHE A 183 18.50 -4.88 -4.42
N GLU A 184 18.09 -5.58 -5.49
CA GLU A 184 17.69 -4.99 -6.77
C GLU A 184 16.39 -4.19 -6.70
N ILE A 185 15.50 -4.46 -5.72
CA ILE A 185 14.26 -3.69 -5.57
C ILE A 185 14.52 -2.29 -4.99
N ASN A 186 13.97 -1.26 -5.62
CA ASN A 186 13.94 0.10 -5.10
C ASN A 186 13.28 0.18 -3.70
N ASP A 187 13.87 0.97 -2.78
CA ASP A 187 13.40 1.16 -1.39
C ASP A 187 11.90 1.51 -1.31
N GLN A 188 11.37 2.31 -2.25
CA GLN A 188 9.95 2.67 -2.26
C GLN A 188 9.04 1.48 -2.61
N ASN A 189 9.44 0.65 -3.57
CA ASN A 189 8.69 -0.53 -3.97
C ASN A 189 8.71 -1.57 -2.85
N LEU A 190 9.89 -1.78 -2.23
CA LEU A 190 10.02 -2.68 -1.09
C LEU A 190 9.16 -2.22 0.10
N LEU A 191 9.10 -0.91 0.35
CA LEU A 191 8.21 -0.32 1.35
C LEU A 191 6.74 -0.53 1.01
N GLY A 192 6.35 -0.41 -0.25
CA GLY A 192 5.00 -0.68 -0.73
C GLY A 192 4.59 -2.13 -0.49
N LEU A 193 5.45 -3.08 -0.88
CA LEU A 193 5.26 -4.51 -0.63
C LEU A 193 5.13 -4.81 0.87
N MET A 194 6.05 -4.30 1.68
CA MET A 194 6.00 -4.53 3.14
C MET A 194 4.71 -3.95 3.77
N LYS A 195 4.23 -2.78 3.31
CA LYS A 195 2.93 -2.25 3.78
C LYS A 195 1.77 -3.15 3.40
N HIS A 196 1.79 -3.70 2.18
CA HIS A 196 0.78 -4.64 1.68
C HIS A 196 0.72 -5.89 2.56
N GLU A 197 1.88 -6.53 2.82
CA GLU A 197 1.93 -7.74 3.65
C GLU A 197 1.55 -7.50 5.11
N ILE A 198 1.94 -6.36 5.70
CA ILE A 198 1.45 -5.98 7.03
C ILE A 198 -0.07 -5.79 7.01
N GLY A 199 -0.64 -5.32 5.89
CA GLY A 199 -2.08 -5.27 5.68
C GLY A 199 -2.72 -6.66 5.82
N HIS A 200 -2.16 -7.68 5.18
CA HIS A 200 -2.64 -9.05 5.35
C HIS A 200 -2.56 -9.54 6.80
N VAL A 201 -1.46 -9.23 7.51
CA VAL A 201 -1.32 -9.53 8.94
C VAL A 201 -2.37 -8.82 9.80
N LEU A 202 -2.75 -7.59 9.45
CA LEU A 202 -3.80 -6.82 10.11
C LEU A 202 -5.21 -7.35 9.86
N GLY A 203 -5.36 -8.36 9.00
CA GLY A 203 -6.65 -8.95 8.66
C GLY A 203 -7.30 -8.37 7.40
N PHE A 204 -6.59 -7.57 6.60
CA PHE A 204 -7.00 -7.27 5.22
C PHE A 204 -6.77 -8.51 4.35
N HIS A 205 -7.49 -9.58 4.65
CA HIS A 205 -7.26 -10.92 4.13
C HIS A 205 -8.62 -11.53 3.72
N PRO A 206 -8.70 -12.23 2.57
CA PRO A 206 -9.98 -12.75 2.06
C PRO A 206 -10.75 -13.60 3.08
N THR A 207 -10.06 -14.41 3.88
CA THR A 207 -10.69 -15.27 4.90
C THR A 207 -11.35 -14.48 6.03
N VAL A 208 -10.93 -13.24 6.28
CA VAL A 208 -11.57 -12.33 7.24
C VAL A 208 -12.75 -11.63 6.59
N PHE A 209 -12.61 -11.15 5.35
CA PHE A 209 -13.71 -10.48 4.66
C PHE A 209 -14.90 -11.39 4.41
N GLN A 210 -14.67 -12.68 4.12
CA GLN A 210 -15.75 -13.66 3.95
C GLN A 210 -16.61 -13.84 5.19
N THR A 211 -16.04 -13.61 6.39
CA THR A 211 -16.79 -13.73 7.63
C THR A 211 -17.45 -12.41 8.03
N LEU A 212 -17.04 -11.25 7.51
CA LEU A 212 -17.66 -9.98 7.86
C LEU A 212 -19.05 -9.83 7.18
N PRO A 213 -20.14 -9.63 7.94
CA PRO A 213 -21.50 -9.55 7.38
C PRO A 213 -21.63 -8.51 6.25
N ASP A 214 -21.07 -7.33 6.42
CA ASP A 214 -21.16 -6.22 5.45
C ASP A 214 -20.35 -6.44 4.16
N LEU A 215 -19.40 -7.39 4.19
CA LEU A 215 -18.51 -7.71 3.06
C LEU A 215 -18.74 -9.12 2.51
N HIS A 216 -19.74 -9.83 3.04
CA HIS A 216 -20.11 -11.16 2.58
C HIS A 216 -20.46 -11.09 1.08
N PRO A 217 -20.05 -12.07 0.24
CA PRO A 217 -20.25 -12.04 -1.21
C PRO A 217 -21.67 -11.70 -1.67
N ASN A 218 -22.68 -12.06 -0.87
CA ASN A 218 -24.09 -11.77 -1.14
C ASN A 218 -24.47 -10.26 -1.07
N PHE A 219 -23.65 -9.43 -0.44
CA PHE A 219 -23.81 -7.96 -0.38
C PHE A 219 -22.91 -7.21 -1.36
N ARG A 220 -22.11 -7.93 -2.15
CA ARG A 220 -21.46 -7.34 -3.34
C ARG A 220 -22.54 -6.87 -4.29
N LEU A 221 -22.27 -5.78 -5.01
CA LEU A 221 -23.17 -5.08 -5.94
C LEU A 221 -24.26 -6.02 -6.45
N SER A 222 -25.50 -5.80 -5.99
CA SER A 222 -26.68 -6.55 -6.46
C SER A 222 -26.61 -6.67 -7.97
N ASN A 223 -26.68 -7.91 -8.50
CA ASN A 223 -26.59 -8.37 -9.90
C ASN A 223 -27.31 -7.50 -10.97
N ASN A 224 -27.06 -6.20 -11.05
CA ASN A 224 -27.68 -5.24 -11.97
C ASN A 224 -27.11 -3.80 -11.88
N LYS A 225 -26.09 -3.52 -11.06
CA LYS A 225 -25.28 -2.31 -11.26
C LYS A 225 -24.05 -2.70 -12.07
N ILE A 226 -24.16 -2.55 -13.39
CA ILE A 226 -23.02 -2.63 -14.32
C ILE A 226 -21.98 -1.64 -13.78
N PHE A 227 -20.86 -2.15 -13.27
CA PHE A 227 -19.72 -1.31 -12.98
C PHE A 227 -19.15 -0.91 -14.33
N THR A 228 -19.35 0.36 -14.72
CA THR A 228 -18.77 0.88 -15.96
C THR A 228 -17.49 1.61 -15.60
N CYS A 229 -16.38 1.24 -16.24
CA CYS A 229 -15.10 1.94 -16.11
C CYS A 229 -15.19 3.40 -16.56
N PHE A 230 -16.20 3.73 -17.37
CA PHE A 230 -16.49 5.06 -17.84
C PHE A 230 -17.80 5.58 -17.26
N ASN A 231 -17.86 6.88 -16.97
CA ASN A 231 -19.13 7.53 -16.69
C ASN A 231 -20.00 7.44 -17.95
N LEU A 232 -21.32 7.22 -17.81
CA LEU A 232 -22.29 7.32 -18.92
C LEU A 232 -22.30 8.70 -19.60
N ARG A 233 -21.64 9.70 -19.01
CA ARG A 233 -21.48 11.05 -19.54
C ARG A 233 -20.12 11.32 -20.20
N GLY A 234 -19.23 10.32 -20.29
CA GLY A 234 -17.89 10.46 -20.88
C GLY A 234 -16.95 11.38 -20.09
N GLU A 235 -17.21 11.61 -18.80
CA GLU A 235 -16.33 12.39 -17.94
C GLU A 235 -15.06 11.59 -17.60
N ASP A 236 -13.90 12.26 -17.60
CA ASP A 236 -12.60 11.68 -17.22
C ASP A 236 -12.61 11.29 -15.73
N ILE A 237 -12.88 10.02 -15.46
CA ILE A 237 -12.79 9.42 -14.13
C ILE A 237 -11.43 8.74 -14.04
N GLN A 238 -10.46 9.40 -13.42
CA GLN A 238 -9.20 8.75 -13.09
C GLN A 238 -9.46 7.52 -12.20
N PRO A 239 -8.79 6.38 -12.45
CA PRO A 239 -7.63 6.21 -13.32
C PRO A 239 -7.94 5.69 -14.73
N PHE A 240 -9.20 5.66 -15.18
CA PHE A 240 -9.57 4.97 -16.42
C PHE A 240 -9.15 5.73 -17.69
N CYS A 241 -8.92 4.98 -18.77
CA CYS A 241 -8.47 5.50 -20.07
C CYS A 241 -9.03 4.68 -21.23
N ASN A 242 -9.03 5.24 -22.44
CA ASN A 242 -9.70 4.62 -23.59
C ASN A 242 -8.80 4.46 -24.84
N ASN A 243 -7.54 4.93 -24.79
CA ASN A 243 -6.65 5.01 -25.95
C ASN A 243 -5.26 4.44 -25.65
N PHE A 244 -4.70 3.65 -26.57
CA PHE A 244 -3.45 2.88 -26.38
C PHE A 244 -2.23 3.71 -25.95
N ASP A 245 -2.06 4.87 -26.57
CA ASP A 245 -0.90 5.74 -26.39
C ASP A 245 -1.24 6.97 -25.54
N GLU A 246 -2.36 6.93 -24.81
CA GLU A 246 -2.78 8.05 -23.98
C GLU A 246 -1.86 8.19 -22.77
N MET A 247 -1.13 9.30 -22.72
CA MET A 247 -0.38 9.70 -21.55
C MET A 247 -1.15 10.77 -20.77
N LYS A 248 -1.51 10.43 -19.53
CA LYS A 248 -2.31 11.27 -18.65
C LYS A 248 -1.71 11.39 -17.27
N CYS A 249 -2.14 12.42 -16.56
CA CYS A 249 -1.75 12.63 -15.18
C CYS A 249 -2.51 11.70 -14.24
N LEU A 250 -1.77 11.05 -13.34
CA LEU A 250 -2.30 10.37 -12.15
C LEU A 250 -2.22 11.33 -10.97
N ASN A 251 -3.26 12.17 -10.83
CA ASN A 251 -3.22 13.32 -9.91
C ASN A 251 -3.08 12.88 -8.45
N TYR A 252 -3.72 11.78 -8.06
CA TYR A 252 -3.69 11.24 -6.70
C TYR A 252 -2.30 10.72 -6.29
N GLU A 253 -1.45 10.39 -7.25
CA GLU A 253 -0.08 9.90 -7.03
C GLU A 253 1.01 10.89 -7.43
N ARG A 254 0.62 12.08 -7.92
CA ARG A 254 1.55 13.08 -8.49
C ARG A 254 2.53 12.44 -9.47
N ALA A 255 1.98 11.73 -10.43
CA ALA A 255 2.71 11.01 -11.46
C ALA A 255 1.98 11.16 -12.80
N TYR A 256 2.59 10.69 -13.87
CA TYR A 256 1.90 10.40 -15.12
C TYR A 256 2.02 8.91 -15.44
N GLY A 257 1.19 8.44 -16.36
CA GLY A 257 1.23 7.06 -16.82
C GLY A 257 0.81 6.93 -18.26
N TYR A 258 0.91 5.71 -18.78
CA TYR A 258 0.32 5.34 -20.06
C TYR A 258 -0.95 4.54 -19.82
N CYS A 259 -1.86 4.53 -20.79
CA CYS A 259 -3.03 3.68 -20.72
C CYS A 259 -2.66 2.20 -20.86
N SER A 260 -2.84 1.44 -19.79
CA SER A 260 -2.59 0.01 -19.78
C SER A 260 -3.77 -0.73 -20.40
N MET A 261 -3.68 -0.90 -21.71
CA MET A 261 -4.67 -1.57 -22.55
C MET A 261 -4.01 -2.66 -23.37
N TYR A 262 -4.74 -3.75 -23.59
CA TYR A 262 -4.26 -4.95 -24.26
C TYR A 262 -5.24 -5.40 -25.34
N LYS A 263 -4.70 -5.96 -26.42
CA LYS A 263 -5.47 -6.74 -27.40
C LYS A 263 -5.50 -8.20 -26.99
N TYR A 264 -6.68 -8.74 -26.79
CA TYR A 264 -6.91 -10.15 -26.48
C TYR A 264 -7.06 -10.96 -27.77
N GLY A 265 -6.64 -12.23 -27.73
CA GLY A 265 -6.77 -13.14 -28.88
C GLY A 265 -8.21 -13.64 -29.11
N THR A 266 -9.10 -13.42 -28.15
CA THR A 266 -10.52 -13.79 -28.18
C THR A 266 -11.36 -12.62 -27.73
N GLU A 267 -12.63 -12.59 -28.12
CA GLU A 267 -13.58 -11.57 -27.67
C GLU A 267 -13.70 -11.61 -26.15
N LEU A 268 -13.69 -10.42 -25.54
CA LEU A 268 -13.99 -10.27 -24.13
C LEU A 268 -15.48 -10.55 -23.89
N PRO A 269 -15.86 -11.06 -22.69
CA PRO A 269 -17.26 -11.16 -22.30
C PRO A 269 -17.98 -9.81 -22.45
N LEU A 270 -19.25 -9.81 -22.82
CA LEU A 270 -20.02 -8.59 -23.11
C LEU A 270 -20.00 -7.60 -21.94
N GLU A 271 -20.03 -8.12 -20.72
CA GLU A 271 -19.94 -7.35 -19.47
C GLU A 271 -18.60 -6.60 -19.30
N ASN A 272 -17.55 -7.03 -20.01
CA ASN A 272 -16.19 -6.51 -19.92
C ASN A 272 -15.75 -5.72 -21.17
N GLN A 273 -16.65 -5.48 -22.12
CA GLN A 273 -16.38 -4.72 -23.35
C GLN A 273 -16.62 -3.22 -23.10
N TYR A 274 -15.66 -2.53 -22.48
CA TYR A 274 -15.82 -1.12 -22.09
C TYR A 274 -15.36 -0.11 -23.15
N ILE A 275 -14.57 -0.54 -24.13
CA ILE A 275 -14.02 0.34 -25.17
C ILE A 275 -15.12 0.77 -26.13
N ASP A 276 -15.29 2.07 -26.28
CA ASP A 276 -16.34 2.67 -27.09
C ASP A 276 -15.80 3.45 -28.30
N SER A 277 -16.70 4.15 -29.00
CA SER A 277 -16.40 4.94 -30.19
C SER A 277 -15.56 6.20 -29.93
N THR A 278 -15.27 6.54 -28.68
CA THR A 278 -14.34 7.65 -28.35
C THR A 278 -12.88 7.22 -28.39
N SER A 279 -12.62 5.91 -28.56
CA SER A 279 -11.28 5.37 -28.77
C SER A 279 -10.80 5.52 -30.22
N ASP A 280 -9.49 5.49 -30.42
CA ASP A 280 -8.84 5.42 -31.73
C ASP A 280 -8.92 3.99 -32.35
N ILE A 281 -9.62 3.07 -31.69
CA ILE A 281 -9.73 1.67 -32.09
C ILE A 281 -10.94 1.51 -33.05
N PRO A 282 -10.79 0.77 -34.17
CA PRO A 282 -11.91 0.45 -35.04
C PRO A 282 -13.06 -0.23 -34.28
N PHE A 283 -14.29 0.24 -34.48
CA PHE A 283 -15.48 -0.26 -33.76
C PHE A 283 -15.68 -1.78 -33.84
N ASN A 284 -15.29 -2.42 -34.95
CA ASN A 284 -15.37 -3.87 -35.13
C ASN A 284 -14.29 -4.66 -34.38
N GLU A 285 -13.32 -3.98 -33.77
CA GLU A 285 -12.28 -4.61 -32.97
C GLU A 285 -12.40 -4.31 -31.48
N THR A 286 -13.20 -3.33 -31.04
CA THR A 286 -13.26 -2.88 -29.63
C THR A 286 -13.54 -4.02 -28.64
N GLN A 287 -14.32 -5.02 -29.06
CA GLN A 287 -14.61 -6.26 -28.33
C GLN A 287 -13.38 -7.11 -27.95
N TYR A 288 -12.23 -6.88 -28.58
CA TYR A 288 -10.97 -7.57 -28.28
C TYR A 288 -10.06 -6.74 -27.37
N TYR A 289 -10.46 -5.54 -26.94
CA TYR A 289 -9.61 -4.62 -26.19
C TYR A 289 -10.13 -4.37 -24.79
N GLY A 290 -9.21 -4.33 -23.83
CA GLY A 290 -9.50 -4.03 -22.43
C GLY A 290 -8.23 -3.88 -21.60
N GLY A 291 -8.38 -3.49 -20.34
CA GLY A 291 -7.31 -3.51 -19.35
C GLY A 291 -7.03 -4.90 -18.80
N ALA A 292 -6.21 -5.00 -17.75
CA ALA A 292 -5.88 -6.28 -17.14
C ALA A 292 -7.11 -6.96 -16.49
N SER A 293 -7.10 -8.29 -16.42
CA SER A 293 -8.19 -9.05 -15.77
C SER A 293 -8.33 -8.76 -14.27
N LEU A 294 -7.25 -8.34 -13.61
CA LEU A 294 -7.27 -7.89 -12.21
C LEU A 294 -8.03 -6.58 -12.01
N ASP A 295 -8.14 -5.79 -13.07
CA ASP A 295 -8.87 -4.52 -13.09
C ASP A 295 -10.26 -4.70 -13.73
N ASP A 296 -10.80 -5.93 -13.69
CA ASP A 296 -12.05 -6.34 -14.36
C ASP A 296 -12.09 -5.94 -15.84
N TYR A 297 -10.93 -5.94 -16.52
CA TYR A 297 -10.73 -5.47 -17.90
C TYR A 297 -10.96 -3.97 -18.13
N CYS A 298 -11.06 -3.15 -17.08
CA CYS A 298 -11.00 -1.69 -17.19
C CYS A 298 -9.57 -1.26 -17.56
N PRO A 299 -9.36 -0.56 -18.69
CA PRO A 299 -8.06 0.05 -18.96
C PRO A 299 -7.81 1.20 -17.99
N ILE A 300 -6.63 1.20 -17.38
CA ILE A 300 -6.23 2.19 -16.39
C ILE A 300 -4.89 2.83 -16.77
N ILE A 301 -4.73 4.10 -16.44
CA ILE A 301 -3.44 4.79 -16.54
C ILE A 301 -2.50 4.19 -15.50
N GLN A 302 -1.40 3.60 -15.96
CA GLN A 302 -0.39 2.98 -15.10
C GLN A 302 0.92 3.77 -15.14
N LYS A 303 1.48 4.03 -13.96
CA LYS A 303 2.85 4.56 -13.84
C LYS A 303 3.82 3.54 -14.39
N TYR A 304 4.95 4.03 -14.89
CA TYR A 304 5.96 3.19 -15.49
C TYR A 304 7.37 3.61 -15.13
N GLN A 305 8.29 2.67 -15.30
CA GLN A 305 9.72 2.91 -15.12
C GLN A 305 10.27 3.56 -16.39
N ILE A 306 10.96 4.69 -16.26
CA ILE A 306 11.59 5.41 -17.36
C ILE A 306 13.02 4.91 -17.57
N ASP A 307 13.77 4.80 -16.47
CA ASP A 307 15.14 4.25 -16.43
C ASP A 307 15.39 3.56 -15.08
N GLU A 308 16.57 2.97 -14.83
CA GLU A 308 16.87 2.21 -13.60
C GLU A 308 16.56 2.98 -12.29
N ASN A 309 16.69 4.30 -12.29
CA ASN A 309 16.53 5.14 -11.10
C ASN A 309 15.31 6.07 -11.16
N ARG A 310 14.54 6.05 -12.26
CA ARG A 310 13.46 7.00 -12.51
C ARG A 310 12.16 6.29 -12.88
N THR A 311 11.10 6.65 -12.16
CA THR A 311 9.71 6.37 -12.54
C THR A 311 9.06 7.63 -13.10
N SER A 312 7.87 7.49 -13.67
CA SER A 312 7.00 8.60 -14.05
C SER A 312 6.40 9.38 -12.85
N SER A 313 6.95 9.22 -11.65
CA SER A 313 6.57 10.00 -10.46
C SER A 313 7.24 11.37 -10.47
N CYS A 314 6.43 12.41 -10.27
CA CYS A 314 6.92 13.78 -10.16
C CYS A 314 7.56 14.08 -8.80
N ALA A 315 7.39 13.21 -7.80
CA ALA A 315 7.86 13.45 -6.44
C ALA A 315 9.29 12.93 -6.17
N LEU A 316 10.00 12.46 -7.20
CA LEU A 316 11.37 11.93 -7.08
C LEU A 316 12.35 13.02 -6.66
N ASN A 317 13.25 12.68 -5.73
CA ASN A 317 14.27 13.61 -5.23
C ASN A 317 15.56 13.52 -6.07
N ILE A 318 15.45 13.81 -7.36
CA ILE A 318 16.56 13.83 -8.32
C ILE A 318 16.57 15.17 -9.06
N SER A 319 17.72 15.55 -9.62
CA SER A 319 17.84 16.73 -10.47
C SER A 319 18.04 16.29 -11.91
N LEU A 320 17.11 16.65 -12.79
CA LEU A 320 17.21 16.40 -14.22
C LEU A 320 18.00 17.53 -14.87
N LYS A 321 18.83 17.20 -15.86
CA LYS A 321 19.50 18.21 -16.67
C LYS A 321 18.50 18.82 -17.66
N PRO A 322 18.50 20.14 -17.86
CA PRO A 322 17.60 20.80 -18.82
C PRO A 322 18.17 20.72 -20.23
N ASP A 323 18.44 19.52 -20.74
CA ASP A 323 18.92 19.29 -22.10
C ASP A 323 17.92 18.48 -22.92
N LEU A 324 17.85 18.75 -24.23
CA LEU A 324 16.93 18.05 -25.13
C LEU A 324 17.39 16.63 -25.48
N THR A 325 18.53 16.16 -24.99
CA THR A 325 19.01 14.79 -25.26
C THR A 325 18.51 13.80 -24.20
N THR A 326 18.46 14.19 -22.94
CA THR A 326 18.03 13.36 -21.81
C THR A 326 16.70 13.82 -21.20
N ASN A 327 16.31 15.08 -21.42
CA ASN A 327 15.11 15.68 -20.85
C ASN A 327 14.32 16.48 -21.90
N MET A 328 13.90 15.79 -22.96
CA MET A 328 13.15 16.40 -24.06
C MET A 328 11.91 17.18 -23.59
N LEU A 329 11.19 16.65 -22.61
CA LEU A 329 9.96 17.26 -22.07
C LEU A 329 10.22 18.42 -21.09
N LEU A 330 11.48 18.82 -20.89
CA LEU A 330 11.88 19.90 -19.98
C LEU A 330 11.34 19.71 -18.56
N GLU A 331 11.38 18.46 -18.08
CA GLU A 331 10.79 18.05 -16.83
C GLU A 331 11.61 18.51 -15.62
N ASP A 332 10.88 18.80 -14.55
CA ASP A 332 11.40 19.00 -13.22
C ASP A 332 10.68 18.05 -12.26
N VAL A 333 11.43 17.23 -11.53
CA VAL A 333 10.90 16.36 -10.47
C VAL A 333 11.35 16.84 -9.09
N GLY A 334 10.54 16.54 -8.07
CA GLY A 334 10.80 16.92 -6.69
C GLY A 334 9.53 17.10 -5.88
N ARG A 335 9.70 17.43 -4.59
CA ARG A 335 8.57 17.65 -3.67
C ARG A 335 7.61 18.76 -4.10
N ASN A 336 8.05 19.67 -4.96
CA ASN A 336 7.26 20.79 -5.49
C ASN A 336 6.96 20.63 -6.98
N SER A 337 6.96 19.40 -7.50
CA SER A 337 6.59 19.11 -8.89
C SER A 337 5.27 18.35 -8.99
N ILE A 338 4.46 18.70 -9.98
CA ILE A 338 3.19 18.05 -10.29
C ILE A 338 3.19 17.57 -11.73
N CYS A 339 2.34 16.60 -12.01
CA CYS A 339 2.06 16.23 -13.38
C CYS A 339 1.20 17.32 -14.03
N ILE A 340 1.51 17.67 -15.27
CA ILE A 340 0.74 18.57 -16.11
C ILE A 340 0.49 17.87 -17.45
N GLU A 341 -0.77 17.87 -17.86
CA GLU A 341 -1.15 17.42 -19.21
C GLU A 341 -0.91 18.55 -20.20
N HIS A 342 -0.44 18.20 -21.39
CA HIS A 342 -0.08 19.14 -22.42
C HIS A 342 -0.30 18.56 -23.82
N SER A 343 -0.46 19.42 -24.81
CA SER A 343 -0.43 18.99 -26.20
C SER A 343 0.96 18.48 -26.58
N PRO A 344 1.08 17.63 -27.63
CA PRO A 344 2.37 17.22 -28.17
C PRO A 344 3.34 18.42 -28.30
N MET A 345 4.55 18.31 -27.76
CA MET A 345 5.50 19.42 -27.74
C MET A 345 6.15 19.56 -29.12
N LYS A 346 6.12 20.76 -29.69
CA LYS A 346 6.72 21.06 -30.99
C LYS A 346 8.05 21.79 -30.81
N TYR A 347 9.11 21.24 -31.39
CA TYR A 347 10.47 21.77 -31.34
C TYR A 347 10.82 22.34 -32.71
N VAL A 348 11.12 23.64 -32.77
CA VAL A 348 11.39 24.37 -34.01
C VAL A 348 12.79 24.96 -33.96
N THR A 349 13.62 24.57 -34.91
CA THR A 349 14.93 25.19 -35.19
C THR A 349 14.84 26.03 -36.46
N GLN A 350 15.93 26.67 -36.88
CA GLN A 350 15.97 27.41 -38.15
C GLN A 350 15.72 26.52 -39.38
N SER A 351 16.06 25.22 -39.30
CA SER A 351 16.10 24.32 -40.46
C SER A 351 15.10 23.18 -40.40
N TYR A 352 14.54 22.88 -39.23
CA TYR A 352 13.74 21.67 -39.01
C TYR A 352 12.73 21.86 -37.86
N SER A 353 11.61 21.13 -37.95
CA SER A 353 10.59 21.03 -36.89
C SER A 353 10.30 19.56 -36.59
N THR A 354 10.28 19.20 -35.31
CA THR A 354 9.82 17.89 -34.83
C THR A 354 8.77 18.03 -33.74
N THR A 355 8.04 16.96 -33.47
CA THR A 355 6.99 16.92 -32.45
C THR A 355 7.16 15.67 -31.60
N ASP A 356 7.16 15.86 -30.28
CA ASP A 356 7.09 14.77 -29.31
C ASP A 356 5.63 14.46 -29.00
N ARG A 357 5.23 13.19 -29.14
CA ARG A 357 3.84 12.74 -29.01
C ARG A 357 3.35 12.65 -27.57
N ARG A 358 4.25 12.68 -26.58
CA ARG A 358 3.87 12.55 -25.17
C ARG A 358 3.04 13.77 -24.75
N THR A 359 2.04 13.52 -23.91
CA THR A 359 1.02 14.52 -23.53
C THR A 359 0.93 14.77 -22.03
N ALA A 360 1.88 14.25 -21.25
CA ALA A 360 1.97 14.50 -19.82
C ALA A 360 3.44 14.49 -19.36
N SER A 361 3.76 15.38 -18.42
CA SER A 361 5.12 15.60 -17.95
C SER A 361 5.14 16.23 -16.55
N CYS A 362 6.26 16.08 -15.83
CA CYS A 362 6.43 16.64 -14.49
C CYS A 362 7.03 18.04 -14.53
N HIS A 363 6.38 19.01 -13.87
CA HIS A 363 6.87 20.39 -13.78
C HIS A 363 6.75 20.95 -12.37
N LYS A 364 7.71 21.81 -12.00
CA LYS A 364 7.67 22.55 -10.73
C LYS A 364 6.49 23.50 -10.72
N PHE A 365 5.92 23.70 -9.53
CA PHE A 365 4.89 24.70 -9.33
C PHE A 365 5.19 25.60 -8.13
N LYS A 366 4.64 26.81 -8.16
CA LYS A 366 4.62 27.76 -7.04
C LYS A 366 3.21 28.26 -6.83
N CYS A 367 2.89 28.55 -5.58
CA CYS A 367 1.64 29.17 -5.19
C CYS A 367 1.94 30.53 -4.58
N SER A 368 1.53 31.61 -5.24
CA SER A 368 1.71 32.98 -4.75
C SER A 368 0.37 33.70 -4.75
N GLN A 369 -0.04 34.19 -3.57
CA GLN A 369 -1.29 34.95 -3.39
C GLN A 369 -2.55 34.22 -3.94
N GLY A 370 -2.58 32.88 -3.84
CA GLY A 370 -3.69 32.06 -4.35
C GLY A 370 -3.67 31.78 -5.86
N ALA A 371 -2.67 32.28 -6.58
CA ALA A 371 -2.42 31.93 -7.98
C ALA A 371 -1.40 30.79 -8.11
N LEU A 372 -1.69 29.83 -8.98
CA LEU A 372 -0.80 28.76 -9.37
C LEU A 372 0.11 29.23 -10.51
N GLN A 373 1.41 29.02 -10.36
CA GLN A 373 2.42 29.24 -11.39
C GLN A 373 3.09 27.91 -11.69
N ILE A 374 3.17 27.54 -12.96
CA ILE A 374 3.92 26.37 -13.44
C ILE A 374 5.24 26.86 -14.00
N ILE A 375 6.31 26.11 -13.73
CA ILE A 375 7.67 26.47 -14.15
C ILE A 375 8.11 25.50 -15.23
N PHE A 376 8.41 26.04 -16.41
CA PHE A 376 8.99 25.33 -17.53
C PHE A 376 10.35 25.94 -17.85
N ASN A 377 11.42 25.15 -17.70
CA ASN A 377 12.79 25.61 -17.96
C ASN A 377 13.09 26.97 -17.30
N GLU A 378 12.87 27.05 -15.98
CA GLU A 378 13.05 28.25 -15.13
C GLU A 378 12.10 29.43 -15.40
N LYS A 379 11.27 29.38 -16.44
CA LYS A 379 10.29 30.41 -16.77
C LYS A 379 8.94 30.11 -16.10
N GLU A 380 8.35 31.12 -15.49
CA GLU A 380 7.08 31.00 -14.76
C GLU A 380 5.88 31.36 -15.63
N TYR A 381 4.87 30.50 -15.62
CA TYR A 381 3.62 30.65 -16.36
C TYR A 381 2.43 30.64 -15.41
N LYS A 382 1.61 31.68 -15.45
CA LYS A 382 0.47 31.85 -14.54
C LYS A 382 -0.74 31.08 -15.05
N CYS A 383 -1.24 30.15 -14.24
CA CYS A 383 -2.47 29.42 -14.54
C CYS A 383 -3.72 30.24 -14.23
N PRO A 384 -4.80 30.11 -15.04
CA PRO A 384 -6.11 30.66 -14.71
C PRO A 384 -6.67 30.07 -13.41
N VAL A 385 -7.35 30.89 -12.60
CA VAL A 385 -7.87 30.47 -11.29
C VAL A 385 -8.83 29.27 -11.40
N LYS A 386 -9.67 29.25 -12.43
CA LYS A 386 -10.65 28.18 -12.71
C LYS A 386 -10.05 26.95 -13.41
N GLY A 387 -8.74 26.92 -13.65
CA GLY A 387 -8.11 25.98 -14.58
C GLY A 387 -8.39 26.39 -16.04
N GLY A 388 -7.76 25.70 -16.98
CA GLY A 388 -7.90 25.96 -18.41
C GLY A 388 -6.59 25.79 -19.17
N ILE A 389 -6.61 26.07 -20.47
CA ILE A 389 -5.44 25.88 -21.33
C ILE A 389 -4.63 27.19 -21.38
N ILE A 390 -3.30 27.09 -21.30
CA ILE A 390 -2.40 28.20 -21.59
C ILE A 390 -1.30 27.77 -22.57
N GLU A 391 -0.84 28.71 -23.38
CA GLU A 391 0.23 28.50 -24.34
C GLU A 391 1.60 28.70 -23.68
N ILE A 392 2.53 27.82 -24.01
CA ILE A 392 3.90 27.80 -23.51
C ILE A 392 4.86 27.97 -24.68
N GLU A 393 5.77 28.93 -24.55
CA GLU A 393 6.87 29.18 -25.49
C GLU A 393 8.19 29.29 -24.73
N VAL A 394 9.05 28.28 -24.90
CA VAL A 394 10.37 28.23 -24.29
C VAL A 394 11.43 28.38 -25.37
N LYS A 395 12.26 29.43 -25.26
CA LYS A 395 13.40 29.65 -26.14
C LYS A 395 14.65 29.04 -25.51
N LEU A 396 15.23 28.06 -26.20
CA LEU A 396 16.54 27.48 -25.91
C LEU A 396 17.57 28.09 -26.89
N GLU A 397 18.85 27.75 -26.75
CA GLU A 397 19.94 28.37 -27.54
C GLU A 397 19.70 28.34 -29.06
N THR A 398 19.26 27.18 -29.59
CA THR A 398 19.07 26.96 -31.04
C THR A 398 17.66 26.51 -31.42
N THR A 399 16.81 26.26 -30.43
CA THR A 399 15.49 25.63 -30.59
C THR A 399 14.44 26.40 -29.80
N THR A 400 13.25 26.58 -30.37
CA THR A 400 12.07 27.06 -29.63
C THR A 400 11.07 25.94 -29.47
N VAL A 401 10.58 25.75 -28.25
CA VAL A 401 9.60 24.71 -27.89
C VAL A 401 8.24 25.35 -27.66
N TYR A 402 7.22 24.79 -28.30
CA TYR A 402 5.82 25.23 -28.20
C TYR A 402 4.95 24.08 -27.69
N THR A 403 4.08 24.37 -26.73
CA THR A 403 3.06 23.43 -26.26
C THR A 403 1.93 24.19 -25.56
N ASN A 404 0.75 23.58 -25.48
CA ASN A 404 -0.37 24.08 -24.72
C ASN A 404 -0.56 23.19 -23.50
N ILE A 405 -0.53 23.78 -22.30
CA ILE A 405 -0.70 23.02 -21.07
C ILE A 405 -2.13 23.17 -20.53
N THR A 406 -2.64 22.10 -19.94
CA THR A 406 -3.92 22.08 -19.24
C THR A 406 -3.67 22.36 -17.76
N CYS A 407 -3.87 23.62 -17.36
CA CYS A 407 -3.73 24.04 -15.96
C CYS A 407 -4.84 23.44 -15.08
N PRO A 408 -4.49 22.80 -13.95
CA PRO A 408 -5.46 22.41 -12.95
C PRO A 408 -6.06 23.63 -12.26
N ARG A 409 -7.18 23.44 -11.56
CA ARG A 409 -7.75 24.48 -10.71
C ARG A 409 -6.75 24.87 -9.62
N CYS A 410 -6.50 26.17 -9.47
CA CYS A 410 -5.50 26.67 -8.50
C CYS A 410 -5.76 26.15 -7.08
N GLN A 411 -7.04 26.04 -6.68
CA GLN A 411 -7.43 25.55 -5.36
C GLN A 411 -7.09 24.07 -5.13
N THR A 412 -7.01 23.24 -6.19
CA THR A 412 -6.68 21.82 -6.07
C THR A 412 -5.23 21.62 -5.66
N ILE A 413 -4.34 22.46 -6.18
CA ILE A 413 -2.90 22.37 -5.92
C ILE A 413 -2.50 23.24 -4.72
N CYS A 414 -2.89 24.51 -4.70
CA CYS A 414 -2.41 25.47 -3.72
C CYS A 414 -3.05 25.35 -2.33
N LYS A 415 -4.12 24.56 -2.15
CA LYS A 415 -4.65 24.21 -0.81
C LYS A 415 -3.86 23.10 -0.12
N LEU A 416 -2.99 22.37 -0.83
CA LEU A 416 -2.16 21.30 -0.29
C LEU A 416 -0.89 21.81 0.44
N VAL A 417 -0.65 23.13 0.44
CA VAL A 417 0.49 23.78 1.13
C VAL A 417 0.01 24.59 2.35
N GLY A 418 -0.88 23.99 3.13
CA GLY A 418 -1.21 24.39 4.50
C GLY A 418 -0.99 23.19 5.44
N PRO A 419 -0.84 23.38 6.77
CA PRO A 419 -0.50 22.30 7.70
C PRO A 419 -1.47 21.13 7.54
N GLU A 420 -0.93 19.90 7.51
CA GLU A 420 -1.60 18.62 7.26
C GLU A 420 -3.06 18.62 7.69
N ARG A 421 -3.99 18.65 6.72
CA ARG A 421 -5.36 18.22 7.00
C ARG A 421 -5.38 16.70 6.95
N VAL A 422 -5.48 16.11 8.14
CA VAL A 422 -5.95 14.74 8.35
C VAL A 422 -7.18 14.52 7.46
N LEU A 423 -7.08 13.58 6.51
CA LEU A 423 -8.23 13.03 5.82
C LEU A 423 -9.14 12.41 6.87
N LYS A 424 -10.17 13.16 7.29
CA LYS A 424 -11.31 12.57 7.99
C LYS A 424 -12.08 11.78 6.92
N MET A 425 -11.94 10.46 6.92
CA MET A 425 -12.93 9.60 6.26
C MET A 425 -14.30 9.95 6.85
N PRO A 426 -15.35 10.13 6.03
CA PRO A 426 -16.70 10.32 6.53
C PRO A 426 -17.12 9.05 7.29
N LEU A 427 -17.29 9.22 8.60
CA LEU A 427 -18.07 8.31 9.44
C LEU A 427 -19.52 8.43 8.99
N SER A 428 -19.93 7.59 8.04
CA SER A 428 -21.35 7.43 7.70
C SER A 428 -21.60 6.11 6.99
N ILE A 429 -21.24 4.99 7.60
CA ILE A 429 -21.95 3.70 7.44
C ILE A 429 -21.81 2.96 8.77
N LEU A 430 -22.75 3.23 9.69
CA LEU A 430 -23.14 2.36 10.80
C LEU A 430 -24.54 2.87 11.20
N SER A 431 -25.54 2.35 10.50
CA SER A 431 -26.94 2.33 10.93
C SER A 431 -27.44 0.91 10.77
#